data_AF-A0A2D9IX59-F1
#
_entry.id   AF-A0A2D9IX59-F1
#
_cell.length_a   1.000
_cell.length_b   1.000
_cell.length_c   1.000
_cell.angle_alpha   90.00
_cell.angle_beta   90.00
_cell.angle_gamma   90.00
#
_symmetry.space_group_name_H-M   'P 1'
#
loop_
_entity.id
_entity.type
_entity.pdbx_description
1 polymer ?
#
loop_
_entity_poly.entity_id
_entity_poly.type
_entity_poly.pdbx_seq_one_letter_code
_entity_poly.pdbx_strand_id
1 'polypeptide(L)'
;MKPLIIFVFFIVLNGCVGPAEPSHGLVENLPAVINKNDVFSFSLRADNFEYEKVFQTTISLENNKQLISTLVISDFTAGDSSYISVMGESDTLIYNYQINSNLVETEIKNHRTVNKVIVYLRGFSGIIDWVLTEN
;
A
#
# COMPACT_ATOMS: atom_id res chain seq x y z
N MET A 1 -28.88 -23.30 -64.41
CA MET A 1 -28.56 -21.86 -64.52
C MET A 1 -28.07 -21.39 -63.15
N LYS A 2 -26.92 -20.70 -63.14
CA LYS A 2 -26.23 -20.04 -61.99
C LYS A 2 -27.13 -18.95 -61.33
N PRO A 3 -26.66 -18.19 -60.32
CA PRO A 3 -25.93 -18.51 -59.07
C PRO A 3 -26.51 -17.73 -57.84
N LEU A 4 -26.07 -18.00 -56.59
CA LEU A 4 -25.83 -16.97 -55.54
C LEU A 4 -25.28 -17.65 -54.25
N ILE A 5 -23.97 -17.58 -53.96
CA ILE A 5 -23.30 -16.63 -53.03
C ILE A 5 -23.66 -16.84 -51.53
N ILE A 6 -22.74 -17.54 -50.86
CA ILE A 6 -22.02 -17.24 -49.59
C ILE A 6 -22.74 -16.36 -48.55
N PHE A 7 -22.84 -16.85 -47.31
CA PHE A 7 -22.40 -16.07 -46.15
C PHE A 7 -21.87 -16.98 -45.03
N VAL A 8 -20.54 -17.09 -44.98
CA VAL A 8 -19.81 -17.58 -43.81
C VAL A 8 -19.95 -16.50 -42.74
N PHE A 9 -20.76 -16.72 -41.71
CA PHE A 9 -20.78 -15.84 -40.54
C PHE A 9 -19.80 -16.39 -39.51
N PHE A 10 -18.56 -15.94 -39.63
CA PHE A 10 -17.55 -15.95 -38.58
C PHE A 10 -18.12 -15.24 -37.35
N ILE A 11 -18.71 -15.99 -36.41
CA ILE A 11 -18.85 -15.51 -35.04
C ILE A 11 -17.62 -15.97 -34.29
N VAL A 12 -16.50 -15.29 -34.56
CA VAL A 12 -15.46 -15.17 -33.54
C VAL A 12 -16.09 -14.29 -32.47
N LEU A 13 -16.69 -14.91 -31.47
CA LEU A 13 -16.96 -14.27 -30.19
C LEU A 13 -15.58 -13.95 -29.60
N ASN A 14 -14.96 -12.90 -30.12
CA ASN A 14 -13.94 -12.17 -29.40
C ASN A 14 -14.67 -11.61 -28.19
N GLY A 15 -14.73 -12.40 -27.12
CA GLY A 15 -15.02 -11.89 -25.80
C GLY A 15 -14.15 -10.65 -25.66
N CYS A 16 -14.80 -9.51 -25.44
CA CYS A 16 -14.11 -8.28 -25.08
C CYS A 16 -13.49 -8.57 -23.70
N VAL A 17 -12.32 -9.21 -23.70
CA VAL A 17 -11.46 -9.22 -22.53
C VAL A 17 -11.15 -7.75 -22.33
N GLY A 18 -11.68 -7.20 -21.25
CA GLY A 18 -11.36 -5.84 -20.83
C GLY A 18 -9.84 -5.67 -20.85
N PRO A 19 -9.34 -4.44 -21.03
CA PRO A 19 -7.91 -4.19 -20.94
C PRO A 19 -7.38 -4.88 -19.70
N ALA A 20 -6.29 -5.65 -19.84
CA ALA A 20 -5.65 -6.27 -18.70
C ALA A 20 -5.51 -5.20 -17.62
N GLU A 21 -6.03 -5.47 -16.41
CA GLU A 21 -5.82 -4.54 -15.31
C GLU A 21 -4.32 -4.25 -15.26
N PRO A 22 -3.91 -2.96 -15.26
CA PRO A 22 -2.51 -2.63 -15.16
C PRO A 22 -1.97 -3.37 -13.95
N SER A 23 -1.05 -4.32 -14.17
CA SER A 23 -0.46 -5.04 -13.06
C SER A 23 0.20 -3.97 -12.20
N HIS A 24 -0.31 -3.72 -11.00
CA HIS A 24 0.19 -2.69 -10.09
C HIS A 24 1.64 -2.96 -9.62
N GLY A 25 2.36 -3.90 -10.25
CA GLY A 25 3.69 -4.39 -9.87
C GLY A 25 3.70 -5.22 -8.59
N LEU A 26 2.65 -5.12 -7.78
CA LEU A 26 2.49 -5.81 -6.50
C LEU A 26 1.80 -7.15 -6.68
N VAL A 27 2.31 -8.15 -5.97
CA VAL A 27 1.63 -9.44 -5.79
C VAL A 27 0.55 -9.26 -4.72
N GLU A 28 -0.65 -9.74 -5.01
CA GLU A 28 -1.79 -9.65 -4.09
C GLU A 28 -1.48 -10.34 -2.75
N ASN A 29 -1.88 -9.70 -1.65
CA ASN A 29 -1.71 -10.20 -0.28
C ASN A 29 -0.25 -10.50 0.10
N LEU A 30 0.72 -9.89 -0.60
CA LEU A 30 2.14 -10.01 -0.31
C LEU A 30 2.79 -8.62 -0.14
N PRO A 31 3.09 -8.21 1.11
CA PRO A 31 3.74 -6.93 1.35
C PRO A 31 5.15 -6.86 0.78
N ALA A 32 5.47 -5.74 0.12
CA ALA A 32 6.83 -5.35 -0.21
C ALA A 32 7.33 -4.35 0.85
N VAL A 33 8.47 -4.66 1.49
CA VAL A 33 8.99 -3.86 2.61
C VAL A 33 10.45 -3.49 2.39
N ILE A 34 10.76 -2.21 2.55
CA ILE A 34 12.13 -1.71 2.70
C ILE A 34 12.28 -1.27 4.16
N ASN A 35 13.35 -1.72 4.82
CA ASN A 35 13.66 -1.33 6.19
C ASN A 35 15.17 -1.12 6.30
N LYS A 36 15.58 0.14 6.17
CA LYS A 36 16.96 0.60 6.26
C LYS A 36 17.09 1.65 7.35
N ASN A 37 18.30 2.14 7.57
CA ASN A 37 18.62 3.13 8.61
C ASN A 37 18.19 4.58 8.26
N ASP A 38 17.75 4.81 7.04
CA ASP A 38 17.35 6.12 6.51
C ASP A 38 15.93 6.11 5.91
N VAL A 39 15.41 4.92 5.54
CA VAL A 39 14.10 4.76 4.93
C VAL A 39 13.39 3.50 5.41
N PHE A 40 12.09 3.63 5.62
CA PHE A 40 11.17 2.50 5.70
C PHE A 40 10.08 2.68 4.64
N SER A 41 9.72 1.60 3.95
CA SER A 41 8.56 1.61 3.06
C SER A 41 7.74 0.34 3.20
N PHE A 42 6.44 0.47 2.98
CA PHE A 42 5.49 -0.63 2.96
C PHE A 42 4.53 -0.42 1.81
N SER A 43 4.53 -1.36 0.87
CA SER A 43 3.59 -1.40 -0.25
C SER A 43 2.83 -2.72 -0.26
N LEU A 44 1.52 -2.67 -0.43
CA LEU A 44 0.64 -3.83 -0.40
C LEU A 44 -0.58 -3.60 -1.29
N ARG A 45 -0.86 -4.52 -2.21
CA ARG A 45 -2.19 -4.72 -2.80
C ARG A 45 -2.83 -5.89 -2.09
N ALA A 46 -4.02 -5.70 -1.56
CA ALA A 46 -4.67 -6.70 -0.74
C ALA A 46 -6.15 -6.87 -1.07
N ASP A 47 -6.63 -8.09 -0.86
CA ASP A 47 -8.05 -8.44 -0.87
C ASP A 47 -8.36 -9.30 0.37
N ASN A 48 -9.20 -8.76 1.25
CA ASN A 48 -9.66 -9.32 2.51
C ASN A 48 -8.49 -9.86 3.38
N PHE A 49 -7.44 -9.06 3.49
CA PHE A 49 -6.18 -9.47 4.11
C PHE A 49 -6.13 -9.18 5.62
N GLU A 50 -5.77 -10.20 6.38
CA GLU A 50 -5.47 -10.12 7.80
C GLU A 50 -3.96 -10.07 8.00
N TYR A 51 -3.45 -9.01 8.63
CA TYR A 51 -2.02 -8.84 8.78
C TYR A 51 -1.66 -8.07 10.04
N GLU A 52 -0.87 -8.69 10.91
CA GLU A 52 -0.29 -8.02 12.06
C GLU A 52 1.22 -8.22 12.03
N LYS A 53 1.95 -7.11 11.94
CA LYS A 53 3.41 -7.15 11.96
C LYS A 53 4.00 -5.96 12.67
N VAL A 54 4.94 -6.26 13.56
CA VAL A 54 5.86 -5.29 14.13
C VAL A 54 7.22 -5.43 13.43
N PHE A 55 7.69 -4.35 12.83
CA PHE A 55 9.02 -4.24 12.27
C PHE A 55 9.89 -3.48 13.25
N GLN A 56 10.99 -4.10 13.69
CA GLN A 56 12.06 -3.36 14.36
C GLN A 56 12.80 -2.55 13.29
N THR A 57 13.01 -1.28 13.55
CA THR A 57 13.71 -0.38 12.62
C THR A 57 14.81 0.36 13.35
N THR A 58 15.80 0.81 12.59
CA THR A 58 16.98 1.51 13.09
C THR A 58 17.12 2.87 12.42
N ILE A 59 16.00 3.49 12.04
CA ILE A 59 16.03 4.82 11.43
C ILE A 59 16.56 5.81 12.45
N SER A 60 17.62 6.52 12.08
CA SER A 60 18.26 7.53 12.89
C SER A 60 18.70 8.68 12.00
N LEU A 61 18.05 9.82 12.18
CA LEU A 61 18.24 11.00 11.34
C LEU A 61 19.30 11.95 11.91
N GLU A 62 19.94 12.72 11.03
CA GLU A 62 20.88 13.77 11.44
C GLU A 62 20.19 14.93 12.19
N ASN A 63 20.96 15.72 12.94
CA ASN A 63 20.43 16.74 13.86
C ASN A 63 19.58 17.84 13.18
N ASN A 64 19.78 18.09 11.90
CA ASN A 64 19.07 19.09 11.08
C ASN A 64 17.93 18.50 10.24
N LYS A 65 17.67 17.20 10.36
CA LYS A 65 16.67 16.47 9.58
C LYS A 65 15.38 16.28 10.38
N GLN A 66 14.28 16.17 9.66
CA GLN A 66 12.96 15.88 10.19
C GLN A 66 12.44 14.60 9.56
N LEU A 67 11.70 13.82 10.34
CA LEU A 67 11.07 12.61 9.86
C LEU A 67 9.81 12.97 9.08
N ILE A 68 9.69 12.49 7.85
CA ILE A 68 8.54 12.62 6.97
C ILE A 68 7.87 11.26 6.83
N SER A 69 6.55 11.23 7.00
CA SER A 69 5.71 10.07 6.69
C SER A 69 4.73 10.46 5.58
N THR A 70 4.73 9.72 4.47
CA THR A 70 3.79 9.87 3.36
C THR A 70 3.04 8.57 3.16
N LEU A 71 1.73 8.58 3.45
CA LEU A 71 0.82 7.45 3.36
C LEU A 71 -0.21 7.69 2.26
N VAL A 72 -0.35 6.70 1.38
CA VAL A 72 -1.38 6.63 0.35
C VAL A 72 -2.18 5.35 0.54
N ILE A 73 -3.50 5.49 0.65
CA ILE A 73 -4.47 4.41 0.61
C ILE A 73 -5.39 4.65 -0.59
N SER A 74 -5.48 3.67 -1.48
CA SER A 74 -6.37 3.70 -2.64
C SER A 74 -7.16 2.41 -2.78
N ASP A 75 -8.25 2.46 -3.55
CA ASP A 75 -9.16 1.33 -3.78
C ASP A 75 -9.67 0.63 -2.51
N PHE A 76 -9.81 1.40 -1.43
CA PHE A 76 -10.29 0.90 -0.14
C PHE A 76 -11.74 0.43 -0.22
N THR A 77 -11.97 -0.81 0.21
CA THR A 77 -13.31 -1.44 0.19
C THR A 77 -13.65 -2.22 1.47
N ALA A 78 -12.76 -2.24 2.47
CA ALA A 78 -12.94 -2.99 3.72
C ALA A 78 -13.79 -2.27 4.77
N GLY A 79 -14.40 -3.03 5.70
CA GLY A 79 -15.29 -2.51 6.74
C GLY A 79 -14.71 -2.43 8.15
N ASP A 80 -13.68 -3.20 8.47
CA ASP A 80 -13.06 -3.24 9.81
C ASP A 80 -11.93 -2.21 9.95
N SER A 81 -11.66 -1.80 11.20
CA SER A 81 -10.62 -0.83 11.52
C SER A 81 -9.21 -1.41 11.38
N SER A 82 -8.43 -0.84 10.48
CA SER A 82 -6.99 -1.08 10.30
C SER A 82 -6.18 0.14 10.73
N TYR A 83 -4.92 -0.04 11.14
CA TYR A 83 -4.06 1.07 11.52
C TYR A 83 -2.58 0.83 11.21
N ILE A 84 -1.84 1.93 11.07
CA ILE A 84 -0.38 1.95 10.99
C ILE A 84 0.14 2.90 12.05
N SER A 85 1.11 2.46 12.85
CA SER A 85 1.73 3.28 13.89
C SER A 85 3.25 3.26 13.80
N VAL A 86 3.86 4.39 14.10
CA VAL A 86 5.32 4.56 14.18
C VAL A 86 5.68 4.98 15.58
N MET A 87 6.67 4.31 16.16
CA MET A 87 7.08 4.54 17.54
C MET A 87 8.59 4.78 17.61
N GLY A 88 8.94 5.80 18.40
CA GLY A 88 10.32 6.17 18.70
C GLY A 88 10.86 5.45 19.94
N GLU A 89 11.89 6.05 20.50
CA GLU A 89 12.46 5.61 21.77
C GLU A 89 11.45 5.66 22.92
N SER A 90 11.62 4.74 23.87
CA SER A 90 10.76 4.61 25.05
C SER A 90 9.26 4.51 24.72
N ASP A 91 8.92 3.91 23.57
CA ASP A 91 7.55 3.75 23.08
C ASP A 91 6.79 5.07 22.90
N THR A 92 7.49 6.13 22.53
CA THR A 92 6.86 7.40 22.13
C THR A 92 6.12 7.21 20.81
N LEU A 93 4.80 7.48 20.79
CA LEU A 93 4.00 7.45 19.56
C LEU A 93 4.36 8.65 18.68
N ILE A 94 4.87 8.38 17.47
CA ILE A 94 5.24 9.40 16.49
C ILE A 94 4.10 9.61 15.50
N TYR A 95 3.68 8.56 14.80
CA TYR A 95 2.59 8.58 13.82
C TYR A 95 1.56 7.53 14.16
N ASN A 96 0.29 7.84 13.88
CA ASN A 96 -0.81 6.91 14.06
C ASN A 96 -1.89 7.17 13.02
N TYR A 97 -1.98 6.31 12.02
CA TYR A 97 -2.94 6.39 10.94
C TYR A 97 -4.04 5.36 11.14
N GLN A 98 -5.29 5.83 11.23
CA GLN A 98 -6.45 4.96 11.13
C GLN A 98 -6.85 4.85 9.66
N ILE A 99 -6.96 3.61 9.16
CA ILE A 99 -7.31 3.34 7.76
C ILE A 99 -8.78 2.94 7.71
N ASN A 100 -9.61 3.85 7.22
CA ASN A 100 -11.07 3.68 7.10
C ASN A 100 -11.64 4.19 5.77
N SER A 101 -10.79 4.68 4.88
CA SER A 101 -11.14 5.28 3.59
C SER A 101 -9.88 5.42 2.73
N ASN A 102 -10.09 5.80 1.46
CA ASN A 102 -8.99 6.29 0.62
C ASN A 102 -8.43 7.58 1.21
N LEU A 103 -7.11 7.67 1.33
CA LEU A 103 -6.44 8.83 1.91
C LEU A 103 -5.07 9.06 1.29
N VAL A 104 -4.66 10.33 1.26
CA VAL A 104 -3.29 10.74 0.96
C VAL A 104 -2.89 11.70 2.07
N GLU A 105 -1.95 11.30 2.90
CA GLU A 105 -1.49 12.08 4.03
C GLU A 105 0.02 12.20 4.01
N THR A 106 0.52 13.40 4.29
CA THR A 106 1.95 13.64 4.52
C THR A 106 2.11 14.46 5.78
N GLU A 107 2.80 13.90 6.75
CA GLU A 107 3.13 14.55 8.01
C GLU A 107 4.63 14.66 8.18
N ILE A 108 5.07 15.76 8.79
CA ILE A 108 6.46 16.01 9.15
C ILE A 108 6.53 16.21 10.66
N LYS A 109 7.37 15.43 11.34
CA LYS A 109 7.57 15.55 12.79
C LYS A 109 9.02 15.75 13.13
N ASN A 110 9.25 16.56 14.15
CA ASN A 110 10.56 16.76 14.75
C ASN A 110 10.90 15.57 15.68
N HIS A 111 11.04 14.39 15.08
CA HIS A 111 11.50 13.16 15.71
C HIS A 111 12.67 12.61 14.89
N ARG A 112 13.67 12.02 15.53
CA ARG A 112 14.93 11.62 14.87
C ARG A 112 15.17 10.14 14.85
N THR A 113 14.67 9.42 15.85
CA THR A 113 14.86 7.98 15.96
C THR A 113 13.54 7.25 15.83
N VAL A 114 13.52 6.14 15.10
CA VAL A 114 12.37 5.24 15.02
C VAL A 114 12.86 3.87 15.44
N ASN A 115 12.14 3.25 16.36
CA ASN A 115 12.52 1.94 16.89
C ASN A 115 11.60 0.84 16.35
N LYS A 116 10.31 1.14 16.18
CA LYS A 116 9.35 0.16 15.70
C LYS A 116 8.28 0.79 14.83
N VAL A 117 7.88 0.01 13.83
CA VAL A 117 6.74 0.26 12.96
C VAL A 117 5.74 -0.87 13.16
N ILE A 118 4.48 -0.53 13.31
CA ILE A 118 3.38 -1.46 13.54
C ILE A 118 2.40 -1.32 12.39
N VAL A 119 2.12 -2.44 11.73
CA VAL A 119 1.08 -2.53 10.70
C VAL A 119 0.05 -3.55 11.18
N TYR A 120 -1.20 -3.09 11.29
CA TYR A 120 -2.32 -3.91 11.71
C TYR A 120 -3.48 -3.73 10.72
N LEU A 121 -3.77 -4.79 9.97
CA LEU A 121 -4.81 -4.83 8.94
C LEU A 121 -5.81 -5.92 9.31
N ARG A 122 -7.09 -5.58 9.21
CA ARG A 122 -8.22 -6.49 9.43
C ARG A 122 -9.14 -6.49 8.23
N GLY A 123 -9.26 -7.65 7.58
CA GLY A 123 -10.02 -7.82 6.34
C GLY A 123 -9.75 -6.71 5.31
N PHE A 124 -8.51 -6.20 5.23
CA PHE A 124 -8.20 -5.03 4.41
C PHE A 124 -8.24 -5.40 2.92
N SER A 125 -8.97 -4.61 2.13
CA SER A 125 -9.02 -4.66 0.68
C SER A 125 -8.71 -3.28 0.13
N GLY A 126 -7.71 -3.19 -0.75
CA GLY A 126 -7.22 -1.95 -1.34
C GLY A 126 -5.70 -1.97 -1.55
N ILE A 127 -5.13 -0.79 -1.76
CA ILE A 127 -3.69 -0.59 -1.98
C ILE A 127 -3.17 0.36 -0.90
N ILE A 128 -2.08 -0.05 -0.25
CA ILE A 128 -1.29 0.75 0.68
C ILE A 128 0.04 1.04 0.01
N ASP A 129 0.42 2.30 -0.07
CA ASP A 129 1.77 2.74 -0.39
C ASP A 129 2.21 3.74 0.67
N TRP A 130 3.22 3.36 1.45
CA TRP A 130 3.69 4.15 2.57
C TRP A 130 5.20 4.25 2.60
N VAL A 131 5.69 5.46 2.84
CA VAL A 131 7.12 5.76 2.98
C VAL A 131 7.36 6.62 4.21
N LEU A 132 8.38 6.25 4.97
CA LEU A 132 8.92 6.98 6.10
C LEU A 132 10.40 7.31 5.79
N THR A 133 10.75 8.59 5.72
CA THR A 133 12.05 9.09 5.24
C THR A 133 12.44 10.38 5.95
N GLU A 134 13.65 10.89 5.72
CA GLU A 134 14.04 12.25 6.07
C GLU A 134 13.68 13.29 4.98
N ASN A 135 13.74 14.57 5.38
CA ASN A 135 13.58 15.74 4.51
C ASN A 135 14.87 16.22 3.84
#